data_AF-A0A9P1R730-F1
#
_entry.id   AF-A0A9P1R730-F1
#
_cell.length_a   1.000
_cell.length_b   1.000
_cell.length_c   1.000
_cell.angle_alpha   90.00
_cell.angle_beta   90.00
_cell.angle_gamma   90.00
#
_symmetry.space_group_name_H-M   'P 1'
#
loop_
_entity.id
_entity.type
_entity.pdbx_description
1 polymer ?
#
loop_
_entity_poly.entity_id
_entity_poly.type
_entity_poly.pdbx_seq_one_letter_code
_entity_poly.pdbx_strand_id
1 'polypeptide(L)'
;MIRWFGYLPRFLITLAADYCSQCSDAEFCALVEHELYHICQENNQYGEPKFTEEGFPKLKLRGHDVEEFVGVVRRYGPSKDVQHLIDAASRSPEVAKINISRACGTCLLKSA
;
A
#
# COMPACT_ATOMS: atom_id res chain seq x y z
N MET A 1 -20.96 -9.21 -15.71
CA MET A 1 -19.79 -8.52 -16.30
C MET A 1 -19.91 -8.36 -17.82
N ILE A 2 -19.88 -9.43 -18.64
CA ILE A 2 -19.98 -9.31 -20.12
C ILE A 2 -21.24 -8.55 -20.56
N ARG A 3 -22.39 -8.79 -19.93
CA ARG A 3 -23.64 -8.05 -20.20
C ARG A 3 -23.56 -6.54 -19.93
N TRP A 4 -22.65 -6.11 -19.06
CA TRP A 4 -22.53 -4.70 -18.67
C TRP A 4 -21.49 -3.99 -19.55
N PHE A 5 -20.36 -4.64 -19.84
CA PHE A 5 -19.23 -4.02 -20.54
C PHE A 5 -19.08 -4.46 -22.00
N GLY A 6 -19.82 -5.48 -22.45
CA GLY A 6 -19.63 -6.11 -23.76
C GLY A 6 -18.42 -7.05 -23.84
N TYR A 7 -17.56 -7.08 -22.82
CA TYR A 7 -16.41 -7.97 -22.71
C TYR A 7 -16.12 -8.33 -21.23
N LEU A 8 -15.18 -9.25 -21.01
CA LEU A 8 -14.67 -9.55 -19.67
C LEU A 8 -13.45 -8.66 -19.39
N PRO A 9 -13.53 -7.69 -18.47
CA PRO A 9 -12.38 -6.84 -18.16
C PRO A 9 -11.28 -7.66 -17.49
N ARG A 10 -10.00 -7.31 -17.77
CA ARG A 10 -8.84 -7.94 -17.08
C ARG A 10 -8.77 -7.56 -15.61
N PHE A 11 -9.17 -6.33 -15.28
CA PHE A 11 -9.20 -5.78 -13.93
C PHE A 11 -10.52 -5.05 -13.74
N LEU A 12 -11.10 -5.17 -12.55
CA LEU A 12 -12.31 -4.46 -12.15
C LEU A 12 -12.03 -3.77 -10.82
N ILE A 13 -12.16 -2.44 -10.80
CA ILE A 13 -12.14 -1.65 -9.56
C ILE A 13 -13.59 -1.41 -9.17
N THR A 14 -13.90 -1.68 -7.91
CA THR A 14 -15.24 -1.47 -7.34
C THR A 14 -15.12 -0.55 -6.15
N LEU A 15 -15.82 0.59 -6.20
CA LEU A 15 -15.84 1.57 -5.13
C LEU A 15 -17.20 1.58 -4.44
N ALA A 16 -17.21 1.80 -3.13
CA ALA A 16 -18.43 1.88 -2.34
C ALA A 16 -19.17 3.19 -2.65
N ALA A 17 -20.33 3.09 -3.32
CA ALA A 17 -21.08 4.25 -3.82
C ALA A 17 -21.54 5.19 -2.70
N ASP A 18 -21.90 4.64 -1.54
CA ASP A 18 -22.29 5.39 -0.35
C ASP A 18 -21.14 6.26 0.18
N TYR A 19 -19.92 5.70 0.25
CA TYR A 19 -18.73 6.47 0.60
C TYR A 19 -18.39 7.52 -0.47
N CYS A 20 -18.36 7.14 -1.74
CA CYS A 20 -18.05 8.05 -2.85
C CYS A 20 -19.03 9.22 -2.96
N SER A 21 -20.27 9.07 -2.49
CA SER A 21 -21.25 10.16 -2.46
C SER A 21 -21.04 11.19 -1.35
N GLN A 22 -20.21 10.86 -0.35
CA GLN A 22 -20.01 11.66 0.87
C GLN A 22 -18.59 12.21 1.00
N CYS A 23 -17.61 11.52 0.43
CA CYS A 23 -16.21 11.93 0.53
C CYS A 23 -15.92 13.18 -0.30
N SER A 24 -14.90 13.92 0.09
CA SER A 24 -14.37 15.03 -0.70
C SER A 24 -13.75 14.55 -2.01
N ASP A 25 -13.59 15.46 -2.99
CA ASP A 25 -12.91 15.15 -4.25
C ASP A 25 -11.47 14.63 -4.04
N ALA A 26 -10.78 15.12 -3.01
CA ALA A 26 -9.44 14.66 -2.65
C ALA A 26 -9.45 13.23 -2.12
N GLU A 27 -10.39 12.88 -1.25
CA GLU A 27 -10.57 11.51 -0.74
C GLU A 27 -11.00 10.55 -1.86
N PHE A 28 -11.87 10.99 -2.77
CA PHE A 28 -12.27 10.20 -3.93
C PHE A 28 -11.07 9.91 -4.84
N CYS A 29 -10.26 10.92 -5.16
CA CYS A 29 -9.03 10.74 -5.93
C CYS A 29 -8.05 9.79 -5.23
N ALA A 30 -7.85 9.96 -3.92
CA ALA A 30 -7.00 9.09 -3.11
C ALA A 30 -7.48 7.62 -3.16
N LEU A 31 -8.80 7.39 -3.07
CA LEU A 31 -9.39 6.06 -3.17
C LEU A 31 -9.20 5.45 -4.57
N VAL A 32 -9.41 6.22 -5.65
CA VAL A 32 -9.18 5.73 -7.01
C VAL A 32 -7.71 5.34 -7.21
N GLU A 33 -6.78 6.17 -6.73
CA GLU A 33 -5.36 5.88 -6.86
C GLU A 33 -4.89 4.73 -5.97
N HIS A 34 -5.46 4.57 -4.77
CA HIS A 34 -5.27 3.40 -3.91
C HIS A 34 -5.59 2.11 -4.68
N GLU A 35 -6.78 2.02 -5.27
CA GLU A 35 -7.16 0.82 -6.01
C GLU A 35 -6.32 0.58 -7.27
N LEU A 36 -5.84 1.65 -7.91
CA LEU A 36 -4.92 1.55 -9.05
C LEU A 36 -3.53 1.03 -8.63
N TYR A 37 -3.07 1.32 -7.42
CA TYR A 37 -1.78 0.80 -6.91
C TYR A 37 -1.76 -0.71 -6.76
N HIS A 38 -2.91 -1.37 -6.65
CA HIS A 38 -3.00 -2.82 -6.69
C HIS A 38 -2.61 -3.41 -8.05
N ILE A 39 -2.64 -2.63 -9.12
CA ILE A 39 -2.26 -3.09 -10.46
C ILE A 39 -0.80 -2.71 -10.71
N CYS A 40 0.09 -3.71 -10.66
CA CYS A 40 1.51 -3.50 -10.88
C CYS A 40 2.06 -4.39 -12.00
N GLN A 41 3.21 -4.04 -12.56
CA GLN A 41 3.93 -4.95 -13.44
C GLN A 41 4.45 -6.17 -12.64
N GLU A 42 4.34 -7.35 -13.24
CA GLU A 42 4.91 -8.60 -12.72
C GLU A 42 6.42 -8.60 -12.98
N ASN A 43 7.21 -8.97 -11.98
CA ASN A 43 8.66 -9.12 -12.14
C ASN A 43 9.02 -10.61 -12.32
N ASN A 44 10.13 -10.88 -13.01
CA ASN A 44 10.70 -12.22 -13.16
C ASN A 44 11.43 -12.66 -11.87
N GLN A 45 12.01 -13.86 -11.88
CA GLN A 45 12.75 -14.41 -10.73
C GLN A 45 14.00 -13.61 -10.33
N TYR A 46 14.47 -12.73 -11.21
CA TYR A 46 15.62 -11.83 -10.99
C TYR A 46 15.19 -10.42 -10.58
N GLY A 47 13.88 -10.17 -10.44
CA GLY A 47 13.33 -8.88 -10.06
C GLY A 47 13.14 -7.90 -11.22
N GLU A 48 13.35 -8.31 -12.47
CA GLU A 48 13.19 -7.45 -13.65
C GLU A 48 11.74 -7.44 -14.16
N PRO A 49 11.25 -6.34 -14.76
CA PRO A 49 9.89 -6.26 -15.26
C PRO A 49 9.61 -7.25 -16.40
N LYS A 50 8.50 -8.00 -16.31
CA LYS A 50 8.06 -8.94 -17.36
C LYS A 50 7.22 -8.23 -18.41
N PHE A 51 7.34 -8.72 -19.64
CA PHE A 51 6.54 -8.28 -20.78
C PHE A 51 5.73 -9.45 -21.36
N THR A 52 4.64 -9.15 -22.05
CA THR A 52 3.90 -10.12 -22.86
C THR A 52 4.66 -10.40 -24.15
N GLU A 53 4.22 -11.40 -24.93
CA GLU A 53 4.85 -11.72 -26.23
C GLU A 53 4.75 -10.55 -27.21
N GLU A 54 3.72 -9.71 -27.08
CA GLU A 54 3.51 -8.49 -27.87
C GLU A 54 4.33 -7.29 -27.35
N GLY A 55 5.12 -7.46 -26.29
CA GLY A 55 5.99 -6.43 -25.73
C GLY A 55 5.33 -5.47 -24.74
N PHE A 56 4.08 -5.70 -24.32
CA PHE A 56 3.43 -4.88 -23.30
C PHE A 56 3.85 -5.28 -21.88
N PRO A 57 3.83 -4.37 -20.89
CA PRO A 57 4.01 -4.74 -19.48
C PRO A 57 3.04 -5.85 -19.06
N LYS A 58 3.56 -6.94 -18.49
CA LYS A 58 2.72 -7.99 -17.94
C LYS A 58 2.21 -7.55 -16.58
N LEU A 59 0.94 -7.15 -16.49
CA LEU A 59 0.33 -6.65 -15.26
C LEU A 59 -0.18 -7.79 -14.37
N LYS A 60 -0.16 -7.57 -13.06
CA LYS A 60 -0.72 -8.44 -12.02
C LYS A 60 -1.38 -7.63 -10.91
N LEU A 61 -2.15 -8.32 -10.07
CA LEU A 61 -2.56 -7.78 -8.78
C LEU A 61 -1.45 -7.95 -7.74
N ARG A 62 -1.21 -6.91 -6.97
CA ARG A 62 -0.43 -6.91 -5.73
C ARG A 62 -1.38 -6.63 -4.58
N GLY A 63 -1.19 -7.28 -3.45
CA GLY A 63 -1.87 -6.88 -2.21
C GLY A 63 -1.45 -5.47 -1.77
N HIS A 64 -1.96 -4.99 -0.64
CA HIS A 64 -1.51 -3.72 -0.10
C HIS A 64 0.01 -3.74 0.12
N ASP A 65 0.68 -2.68 -0.30
CA ASP A 65 2.12 -2.53 -0.18
C ASP A 65 2.46 -1.16 0.39
N VAL A 66 3.59 -1.02 1.09
CA VAL A 66 3.98 0.26 1.71
C VAL A 66 4.10 1.38 0.66
N GLU A 67 4.51 1.04 -0.56
CA GLU A 67 4.65 1.99 -1.67
C GLU A 67 3.31 2.62 -2.11
N GLU A 68 2.20 1.89 -2.00
CA GLU A 68 0.85 2.43 -2.20
C GLU A 68 0.54 3.51 -1.17
N PHE A 69 0.76 3.20 0.12
CA PHE A 69 0.54 4.14 1.21
C PHE A 69 1.41 5.39 1.06
N VAL A 70 2.69 5.23 0.74
CA VAL A 70 3.60 6.36 0.50
C VAL A 70 3.14 7.20 -0.68
N GLY A 71 2.70 6.55 -1.77
CA GLY A 71 2.18 7.21 -2.96
C GLY A 71 0.98 8.10 -2.70
N VAL A 72 -0.04 7.55 -2.02
CA VAL A 72 -1.27 8.25 -1.65
C VAL A 72 -0.97 9.38 -0.67
N VAL A 73 -0.21 9.11 0.40
CA VAL A 73 0.12 10.12 1.44
C VAL A 73 0.91 11.28 0.84
N ARG A 74 1.85 11.01 -0.07
CA ARG A 74 2.64 12.06 -0.72
C ARG A 74 1.80 13.01 -1.58
N ARG A 75 0.71 12.51 -2.19
CA ARG A 75 -0.13 13.32 -3.10
C ARG A 75 -1.31 13.97 -2.41
N TYR A 76 -1.93 13.30 -1.44
CA TYR A 76 -3.18 13.72 -0.82
C TYR A 76 -3.09 13.97 0.69
N GLY A 77 -1.94 13.68 1.31
CA GLY A 77 -1.77 13.74 2.75
C GLY A 77 -2.23 12.45 3.46
N PRO A 78 -1.98 12.34 4.77
CA PRO A 78 -2.33 11.15 5.54
C PRO A 78 -3.84 11.06 5.76
N SER A 79 -4.39 9.85 5.64
CA SER A 79 -5.70 9.54 6.21
C SER A 79 -5.64 9.64 7.74
N LYS A 80 -6.80 9.60 8.42
CA LYS A 80 -6.86 9.62 9.89
C LYS A 80 -6.03 8.50 10.52
N ASP A 81 -6.10 7.30 9.96
CA ASP A 81 -5.34 6.15 10.48
C ASP A 81 -3.83 6.29 10.24
N VAL A 82 -3.44 6.83 9.07
CA VAL A 82 -2.03 7.16 8.82
C VAL A 82 -1.56 8.28 9.74
N GLN A 83 -2.40 9.27 10.06
CA GLN A 83 -2.07 10.32 11.01
C GLN A 83 -1.86 9.74 12.41
N HIS A 84 -2.69 8.80 12.86
CA HIS A 84 -2.46 8.09 14.13
C HIS A 84 -1.12 7.34 14.13
N LEU A 85 -0.75 6.71 13.01
CA LEU A 85 0.56 6.07 12.86
C LEU A 85 1.70 7.08 12.92
N ILE A 86 1.58 8.22 12.25
CA ILE A 86 2.54 9.32 12.29
C ILE A 86 2.70 9.83 13.72
N ASP A 87 1.59 10.07 14.42
CA ASP A 87 1.59 10.57 15.80
C ASP A 87 2.25 9.57 16.75
N ALA A 88 1.99 8.27 16.58
CA ALA A 88 2.66 7.21 17.33
C ALA A 88 4.17 7.17 17.03
N ALA A 89 4.56 7.26 15.76
CA ALA A 89 5.96 7.27 15.33
C ALA A 89 6.73 8.53 15.75
N SER A 90 6.02 9.65 15.97
CA SER A 90 6.59 10.91 16.43
C SER A 90 7.03 10.88 17.91
N ARG A 91 6.59 9.88 18.67
CA ARG A 91 6.87 9.71 20.10
C ARG A 91 7.98 8.68 20.33
N SER A 92 8.57 8.72 21.52
CA SER A 92 9.46 7.64 21.94
C SER A 92 8.69 6.32 22.01
N PRO A 93 9.28 5.19 21.56
CA PRO A 93 8.63 3.89 21.67
C PRO A 93 8.30 3.56 23.11
N GLU A 94 7.09 3.06 23.36
CA GLU A 94 6.67 2.59 24.69
C GLU A 94 7.57 1.46 25.20
N VAL A 95 8.13 0.67 24.26
CA VAL A 95 9.12 -0.36 24.54
C VAL A 95 10.49 0.09 24.01
N ALA A 96 11.30 0.65 24.89
CA ALA A 96 12.66 1.07 24.54
C ALA A 96 13.57 -0.13 24.21
N LYS A 97 14.47 0.03 23.25
CA LYS A 97 15.46 -1.00 22.85
C LYS A 97 16.27 -1.53 24.05
N ILE A 98 16.62 -0.69 25.01
CA ILE A 98 17.35 -1.10 26.21
C ILE A 98 16.54 -2.07 27.08
N ASN A 99 15.22 -1.91 27.15
CA ASN A 99 14.35 -2.81 27.90
C ASN A 99 14.28 -4.18 27.21
N ILE A 100 14.27 -4.21 25.87
CA ILE A 100 14.37 -5.44 25.08
C ILE A 100 15.72 -6.13 25.32
N SER A 101 16.83 -5.37 25.27
CA SER A 101 18.18 -5.91 25.52
C SER A 101 18.34 -6.49 26.93
N ARG A 102 17.74 -5.86 27.94
CA ARG A 102 17.70 -6.36 29.33
C ARG A 102 16.89 -7.65 29.43
N ALA A 103 15.73 -7.73 28.79
CA ALA A 103 14.89 -8.93 28.79
C ALA A 103 15.53 -10.13 28.07
N CYS A 104 16.30 -9.87 27.02
CA CYS A 104 17.01 -10.88 26.22
C CYS A 104 18.10 -11.65 27.01
N GLY A 105 18.61 -11.10 28.12
CA GLY A 105 19.62 -11.74 28.99
C GLY A 105 21.01 -11.94 28.39
N THR A 106 21.16 -11.90 27.06
CA THR A 106 22.41 -12.10 26.32
C THR A 106 22.75 -10.96 25.37
N CYS A 107 21.77 -10.15 24.98
CA CYS A 107 21.95 -9.05 24.04
C CYS A 107 22.93 -7.98 24.57
N LEU A 108 23.02 -7.80 25.89
CA LEU A 108 23.98 -6.89 26.53
C LEU A 108 25.39 -7.48 26.67
N LEU A 109 25.57 -8.80 26.55
CA LEU A 109 26.89 -9.44 26.56
C LEU A 109 27.69 -9.14 25.29
N LYS A 110 27.02 -8.77 24.19
CA LYS A 110 27.64 -8.38 22.91
C LYS A 110 27.92 -6.88 22.79
N SER A 111 27.55 -6.08 23.79
CA SER A 111 27.70 -4.62 23.80
C SER A 111 28.83 -4.14 24.73
N ALA A 112 29.56 -5.07 25.35
CA ALA A 112 30.72 -4.83 26.21
C ALA A 112 32.02 -5.22 25.50
#